data_AF-A0A9C7UL45-F1
#
_entry.id   AF-A0A9C7UL45-F1
#
_cell.length_a   1.000
_cell.length_b   1.000
_cell.length_c   1.000
_cell.angle_alpha   90.00
_cell.angle_beta   90.00
_cell.angle_gamma   90.00
#
_symmetry.space_group_name_H-M   'P 1'
#
loop_
_entity.id
_entity.type
_entity.pdbx_description
1 polymer ?
#
loop_
_entity_poly.entity_id
_entity_poly.type
_entity_poly.pdbx_seq_one_letter_code
_entity_poly.pdbx_strand_id
1 'polypeptide(L)'
;MRCTTRYTVIIIVEVEGKQVGLIIDSVSDVVHLEEEQVQSVEHLTAGIDSDYIAGVVNVKDTMVILLDVDHLLSARELEALSETVSDEDNS
;
A
#
# COMPACT_ATOMS: atom_id res chain seq x y z
N MET A 1 0.24 -13.32 -30.62
CA MET A 1 -0.35 -13.81 -29.35
C MET A 1 0.71 -13.64 -28.27
N ARG A 2 0.69 -12.51 -27.53
CA ARG A 2 1.66 -12.26 -26.46
C ARG A 2 1.12 -12.93 -25.20
N CYS A 3 1.79 -13.98 -24.75
CA CYS A 3 1.56 -14.54 -23.43
C CYS A 3 2.20 -13.58 -22.42
N THR A 4 1.39 -12.87 -21.66
CA THR A 4 1.84 -12.07 -20.53
C THR A 4 1.69 -12.92 -19.28
N THR A 5 2.76 -13.62 -18.88
CA THR A 5 2.84 -14.27 -17.57
C THR A 5 2.62 -13.20 -16.51
N ARG A 6 1.50 -13.29 -15.77
CA ARG A 6 1.23 -12.43 -14.61
C ARG A 6 2.06 -12.93 -13.44
N TYR A 7 3.01 -12.14 -13.00
CA TYR A 7 3.77 -12.40 -11.79
C TYR A 7 3.08 -11.69 -10.64
N THR A 8 2.75 -12.43 -9.59
CA THR A 8 2.19 -11.87 -8.37
C THR A 8 3.33 -11.65 -7.38
N VAL A 9 3.55 -10.41 -6.96
CA VAL A 9 4.54 -10.08 -5.93
C VAL A 9 3.80 -9.89 -4.61
N ILE A 10 4.39 -10.38 -3.52
CA ILE A 10 3.84 -10.23 -2.18
C ILE A 10 4.81 -9.37 -1.38
N ILE A 11 4.33 -8.24 -0.87
CA ILE A 11 5.05 -7.38 0.07
C ILE A 11 4.69 -7.81 1.48
N ILE A 12 5.68 -8.16 2.30
CA ILE A 12 5.48 -8.49 3.71
C ILE A 12 5.82 -7.27 4.55
N VAL A 13 4.87 -6.83 5.36
CA VAL A 13 5.04 -5.73 6.32
C VAL A 13 4.64 -6.19 7.71
N GLU A 14 5.25 -5.59 8.73
CA GLU A 14 4.95 -5.87 10.13
C GLU A 14 4.28 -4.63 10.71
N VAL A 15 3.06 -4.79 11.21
CA VAL A 15 2.25 -3.72 11.82
C VAL A 15 1.75 -4.22 13.16
N GLU A 16 2.10 -3.50 14.23
CA GLU A 16 1.72 -3.86 15.62
C GLU A 16 2.05 -5.32 16.01
N GLY A 17 3.15 -5.87 15.48
CA GLY A 17 3.60 -7.25 15.74
C GLY A 17 2.83 -8.34 14.96
N LYS A 18 1.96 -7.94 14.02
CA LYS A 18 1.30 -8.84 13.06
C LYS A 18 1.97 -8.72 11.69
N GLN A 19 2.23 -9.86 11.04
CA GLN A 19 2.73 -9.89 9.67
C GLN A 19 1.57 -9.83 8.68
N VAL A 20 1.60 -8.85 7.78
CA VAL A 20 0.60 -8.65 6.73
C VAL A 20 1.27 -8.81 5.37
N GLY A 21 0.64 -9.59 4.50
CA GLY A 21 1.09 -9.79 3.12
C GLY A 21 0.20 -9.04 2.13
N LEU A 22 0.76 -8.09 1.39
CA LEU A 22 0.05 -7.34 0.36
C LEU A 22 0.36 -7.91 -1.01
N ILE A 23 -0.68 -8.28 -1.75
CA ILE A 23 -0.57 -8.78 -3.12
C ILE A 23 -0.59 -7.61 -4.08
N ILE A 24 0.42 -7.52 -4.95
CA ILE A 24 0.52 -6.46 -5.97
C ILE A 24 0.79 -7.04 -7.36
N ASP A 25 0.40 -6.27 -8.38
CA ASP A 25 0.52 -6.68 -9.78
C ASP A 25 1.98 -6.68 -10.27
N SER A 26 2.83 -5.75 -9.81
CA SER A 26 4.22 -5.64 -10.23
C SER A 26 5.00 -4.68 -9.32
N VAL A 27 6.29 -4.95 -9.12
CA VAL A 27 7.26 -4.00 -8.56
C VAL A 27 8.06 -3.39 -9.71
N SER A 28 8.34 -2.08 -9.65
CA SER A 28 9.18 -1.42 -10.65
C SER A 28 10.64 -1.40 -10.24
N ASP A 29 11.01 -0.57 -9.27
CA ASP A 29 12.38 -0.39 -8.78
C ASP A 29 12.36 0.22 -7.36
N VAL A 30 13.48 0.11 -6.64
CA VAL A 30 13.68 0.84 -5.38
C VAL A 30 14.25 2.23 -5.70
N VAL A 31 13.57 3.27 -5.23
CA VAL A 31 13.98 4.67 -5.42
C VAL A 31 14.30 5.30 -4.07
N HIS A 32 15.37 6.11 -4.04
CA HIS A 32 15.65 6.97 -2.91
C HIS A 32 14.92 8.30 -3.10
N LEU A 33 14.28 8.78 -2.05
CA LEU A 33 13.49 10.00 -2.04
C LEU A 33 14.01 10.88 -0.90
N GLU A 34 14.34 12.13 -1.22
CA GLU A 34 14.61 13.16 -0.21
C GLU A 34 13.29 13.81 0.21
N GLU A 35 13.15 14.22 1.47
CA GLU A 35 11.92 14.84 2.01
C GLU A 35 11.50 16.09 1.21
N GLU A 36 12.47 16.83 0.69
CA GLU A 36 12.28 18.05 -0.11
C GLU A 36 11.60 17.80 -1.47
N GLN A 37 11.64 16.55 -1.96
CA GLN A 37 11.02 16.15 -3.21
C GLN A 37 9.54 15.78 -3.04
N VAL A 38 9.10 15.56 -1.79
CA VAL A 38 7.73 15.16 -1.48
C VAL A 38 6.83 16.40 -1.49
N GLN A 39 5.85 16.42 -2.38
CA GLN A 39 4.82 17.44 -2.43
C GLN A 39 3.67 17.02 -1.51
N SER A 40 3.30 17.92 -0.59
CA SER A 40 2.22 17.68 0.39
C SER A 40 0.85 17.51 -0.28
N VAL A 41 0.05 16.60 0.26
CA VAL A 41 -1.26 16.19 -0.27
C VAL A 41 -2.36 17.24 -0.09
N GLU A 42 -2.10 18.36 0.60
CA GLU A 42 -3.06 19.47 0.74
C GLU A 42 -3.53 20.03 -0.62
N HIS A 43 -2.77 19.82 -1.70
CA HIS A 43 -3.16 20.21 -3.05
C HIS A 43 -4.01 19.17 -3.82
N LEU A 44 -4.20 17.97 -3.27
CA LEU A 44 -4.90 16.83 -3.90
C LEU A 44 -6.30 16.63 -3.30
N THR A 45 -7.06 17.70 -3.10
CA THR A 45 -8.41 17.59 -2.56
C THR A 45 -9.45 17.42 -3.67
N ALA A 46 -10.01 16.21 -3.82
CA ALA A 46 -11.44 15.95 -4.07
C ALA A 46 -11.69 14.47 -4.44
N GLY A 47 -11.81 13.57 -3.46
CA GLY A 47 -12.53 12.31 -3.65
C GLY A 47 -11.78 11.01 -3.35
N ILE A 48 -10.54 11.07 -2.88
CA ILE A 48 -9.81 9.89 -2.39
C ILE A 48 -9.48 10.18 -0.92
N ASP A 49 -9.79 9.25 -0.01
CA ASP A 49 -9.47 9.38 1.42
C ASP A 49 -7.99 9.73 1.58
N SER A 50 -7.69 11.00 1.87
CA SER A 50 -6.31 11.49 1.98
C SER A 50 -5.58 10.89 3.18
N ASP A 51 -6.32 10.19 4.05
CA ASP A 51 -5.82 9.56 5.26
C ASP A 51 -4.78 8.44 4.96
N TYR A 52 -4.72 7.95 3.73
CA TYR A 52 -3.79 6.90 3.30
C TYR A 52 -2.67 7.40 2.37
N ILE A 53 -2.69 8.68 2.01
CA ILE A 53 -1.72 9.28 1.07
C ILE A 53 -0.78 10.18 1.87
N ALA A 54 0.48 9.74 2.01
CA ALA A 54 1.52 10.56 2.64
C ALA A 54 1.91 11.76 1.76
N GLY A 55 1.83 11.64 0.43
CA GLY A 55 2.12 12.74 -0.48
C GLY A 55 2.24 12.31 -1.94
N VAL A 56 2.73 13.21 -2.78
CA VAL A 56 3.06 12.90 -4.18
C VAL A 56 4.47 13.36 -4.49
N VAL A 57 5.19 12.55 -5.24
CA VAL A 57 6.56 12.85 -5.65
C VAL A 57 6.70 12.65 -7.16
N ASN A 58 7.49 13.51 -7.79
CA ASN A 58 7.86 13.34 -9.19
C ASN A 58 9.25 12.71 -9.26
N VAL A 59 9.31 11.47 -9.75
CA VAL A 59 10.54 10.70 -9.91
C VAL A 59 10.79 10.51 -11.41
N LYS A 60 11.87 11.10 -11.94
CA LYS A 60 12.28 10.94 -13.35
C LYS A 60 11.13 11.19 -14.35
N ASP A 61 10.45 12.33 -14.21
CA ASP A 61 9.29 12.73 -15.01
C ASP A 61 8.04 11.85 -14.85
N THR A 62 8.03 10.94 -13.88
CA THR A 62 6.88 10.09 -13.54
C THR A 62 6.30 10.54 -12.20
N MET A 63 4.99 10.79 -12.18
CA MET A 63 4.27 11.10 -10.94
C MET A 63 4.03 9.80 -10.16
N VAL A 64 4.48 9.78 -8.91
CA VAL A 64 4.34 8.64 -7.99
C VAL A 64 3.60 9.12 -6.75
N ILE A 65 2.55 8.39 -6.36
CA ILE A 65 1.80 8.65 -5.13
C ILE A 65 2.51 7.91 -4.01
N LEU A 66 2.85 8.63 -2.94
CA LEU A 66 3.41 8.06 -1.72
C LEU A 66 2.25 7.65 -0.81
N LEU A 67 2.16 6.35 -0.54
CA LEU A 67 1.14 5.76 0.33
C LEU A 67 1.70 5.56 1.74
N ASP A 68 0.88 5.84 2.74
CA ASP A 68 1.18 5.57 4.14
C ASP A 68 0.70 4.17 4.51
N VAL A 69 1.65 3.25 4.69
CA VAL A 69 1.37 1.84 4.99
C VAL A 69 0.83 1.66 6.41
N ASP A 70 1.27 2.48 7.37
CA ASP A 70 0.81 2.41 8.76
C ASP A 70 -0.65 2.81 8.87
N HIS A 71 -1.07 3.85 8.13
CA HIS A 71 -2.47 4.25 8.04
C HIS A 71 -3.32 3.25 7.23
N LEU A 72 -2.80 2.74 6.11
CA LEU A 72 -3.46 1.73 5.28
C LEU A 72 -3.69 0.39 5.99
N LEU A 73 -2.88 0.10 7.01
CA LEU A 73 -2.97 -1.15 7.76
C LEU A 73 -3.35 -0.90 9.21
N SER A 74 -3.94 0.27 9.48
CA SER A 74 -4.34 0.67 10.82
C SER A 74 -5.17 -0.41 11.50
N ALA A 75 -5.05 -0.49 12.83
CA ALA A 75 -5.67 -1.52 13.67
C ALA A 75 -7.13 -1.81 13.29
N ARG A 76 -7.90 -0.80 12.89
CA ARG A 76 -9.31 -0.91 12.50
C ARG A 76 -9.55 -1.74 11.24
N GLU A 77 -8.71 -1.60 10.21
CA GLU A 77 -8.80 -2.42 8.99
C GLU A 77 -8.22 -3.82 9.24
N LEU A 78 -7.17 -3.92 10.05
CA LEU A 78 -6.56 -5.19 10.40
C LEU A 78 -7.44 -6.06 11.32
N GLU A 79 -8.24 -5.43 12.20
CA GLU A 79 -9.29 -6.09 12.98
C GLU A 79 -10.41 -6.62 12.08
N ALA A 80 -10.86 -5.84 11.09
CA ALA A 80 -11.87 -6.28 10.12
C ALA A 80 -11.40 -7.46 9.26
N LEU A 81 -10.09 -7.54 8.94
CA LEU A 81 -9.48 -8.67 8.23
C LEU A 81 -9.35 -9.93 9.11
N SER A 82 -9.22 -9.77 10.43
CA SER A 82 -9.14 -10.87 11.39
C SER A 82 -10.48 -11.55 11.65
N GLU A 83 -11.60 -10.83 11.50
CA GLU A 83 -12.95 -11.35 11.82
C GLU A 83 -13.50 -12.36 10.79
N THR A 84 -12.86 -12.53 9.64
CA THR A 84 -13.32 -13.47 8.59
C THR A 84 -12.63 -14.83 8.58
N VAL A 85 -11.74 -15.12 9.54
CA VAL A 85 -11.08 -16.44 9.67
C VAL A 85 -11.38 -17.03 11.05
N SER A 86 -12.67 -17.19 11.35
CA SER A 86 -13.14 -17.91 12.54
C SER A 86 -14.42 -18.69 12.26
N ASP A 87 -14.53 -19.34 11.10
CA ASP A 87 -15.42 -20.47 10.82
C ASP A 87 -14.72 -21.17 9.64
N GLU A 88 -14.13 -22.37 9.69
CA GLU A 88 -14.72 -23.66 10.01
C GLU A 88 -13.57 -24.65 10.37
N ASP A 89 -13.43 -25.00 11.65
CA ASP A 89 -12.76 -26.24 12.07
C ASP A 89 -13.35 -26.66 13.42
N ASN A 90 -14.65 -26.99 13.43
CA ASN A 90 -15.24 -27.76 14.53
C ASN A 90 -16.48 -28.55 14.07
N SER A 91 -16.26 -29.68 13.40
CA SER A 91 -16.69 -31.01 13.90
C SER A 91 -16.23 -32.15 13.02
#